data_AF-A0A6N6WN60-F1
#
_entry.id   AF-A0A6N6WN60-F1
#
_cell.length_a   1.000
_cell.length_b   1.000
_cell.length_c   1.000
_cell.angle_alpha   90.00
_cell.angle_beta   90.00
_cell.angle_gamma   90.00
#
_symmetry.space_group_name_H-M   'P 1'
#
loop_
_entity.id
_entity.type
_entity.pdbx_description
1 polymer ?
#
loop_
_entity_poly.entity_id
_entity_poly.type
_entity_poly.pdbx_seq_one_letter_code
_entity_poly.pdbx_strand_id
1 'polypeptide(L)'
;IFSGLVGAAPAAVYIESAAGTAAGGKTGLTATVVGALFLLILFLSPLSFLIPGYATAPALMYVGLLMLSNVSKLDFNDFIDAMAGLVCAVFIVLTCNIVTGIMLGFVTLVVGRVFAREWQKLNIGTVIIT
;
A
#
# COMPACT_ATOMS: atom_id res chain seq x y z
N ILE A 1 5.85 15.18 0.87
CA ILE A 1 6.71 16.39 0.84
C ILE A 1 7.05 16.84 2.26
N PHE A 2 6.07 17.27 3.07
CA PHE A 2 6.30 17.65 4.47
C PHE A 2 6.97 16.56 5.33
N SER A 3 6.56 15.28 5.24
CA SER A 3 7.25 14.18 5.95
C SER A 3 8.73 14.07 5.59
N GLY A 4 9.09 14.28 4.32
CA GLY A 4 10.49 14.19 3.86
C GLY A 4 11.37 15.34 4.37
N LEU A 5 10.78 16.51 4.64
CA LEU A 5 11.49 17.64 5.26
C LEU A 5 11.78 17.39 6.75
N VAL A 6 10.90 16.64 7.42
CA VAL A 6 11.01 16.27 8.85
C VAL A 6 11.79 14.96 9.04
N GLY A 7 12.27 14.32 7.97
CA GLY A 7 12.99 13.05 8.03
C GLY A 7 12.10 11.83 8.30
N ALA A 8 10.78 11.98 8.15
CA ALA A 8 9.82 10.90 8.32
C ALA A 8 9.63 10.09 7.02
N ALA A 9 9.24 8.82 7.18
CA ALA A 9 8.99 7.91 6.07
C ALA A 9 7.85 8.40 5.14
N PRO A 10 7.83 7.98 3.87
CA PRO A 10 6.71 8.23 2.97
C PRO A 10 5.41 7.69 3.56
N ALA A 11 4.32 8.45 3.43
CA ALA A 11 3.01 7.99 3.86
C ALA A 11 2.57 6.80 2.98
N ALA A 12 2.49 5.61 3.57
CA ALA A 12 1.92 4.43 2.95
C ALA A 12 0.44 4.27 3.36
N VAL A 13 -0.38 3.73 2.47
CA VAL A 13 -1.78 3.42 2.80
C VAL A 13 -1.80 2.11 3.58
N TYR A 14 -2.11 2.19 4.88
CA TYR A 14 -2.19 1.02 5.75
C TYR A 14 -3.59 0.39 5.72
N ILE A 15 -3.66 -0.94 5.84
CA ILE A 15 -4.94 -1.68 5.84
C ILE A 15 -5.81 -1.33 7.06
N GLU A 16 -5.18 -1.00 8.17
CA GLU A 16 -5.85 -0.53 9.39
C GLU A 16 -6.50 0.83 9.15
N SER A 17 -5.87 1.68 8.33
CA SER A 17 -6.48 2.94 7.89
C SER A 17 -7.68 2.69 6.98
N ALA A 18 -7.63 1.69 6.12
CA ALA A 18 -8.78 1.29 5.30
C ALA A 18 -9.95 0.76 6.16
N ALA A 19 -9.66 -0.06 7.18
CA ALA A 19 -10.65 -0.50 8.16
C ALA A 19 -11.26 0.67 8.96
N GLY A 20 -10.43 1.65 9.34
CA GLY A 20 -10.88 2.89 9.99
C GLY A 20 -11.84 3.70 9.11
N THR A 21 -11.58 3.79 7.80
CA THR A 21 -12.51 4.45 6.87
C THR A 21 -13.82 3.68 6.69
N ALA A 22 -13.78 2.35 6.70
CA ALA A 22 -14.97 1.49 6.63
C ALA A 22 -15.85 1.61 7.88
N ALA A 23 -15.23 1.77 9.06
CA ALA A 23 -15.90 2.00 10.33
C ALA A 23 -16.49 3.43 10.49
N GLY A 24 -16.40 4.28 9.47
CA GLY A 24 -16.96 5.64 9.47
C GLY A 24 -15.94 6.76 9.69
N GLY A 25 -14.66 6.45 9.80
CA GLY A 25 -13.57 7.43 9.90
C GLY A 25 -13.24 8.10 8.57
N LYS A 26 -14.21 8.82 7.99
CA LYS A 26 -14.08 9.49 6.68
C LYS A 26 -13.66 10.96 6.80
N THR A 27 -13.45 11.47 8.01
CA THR A 27 -13.10 12.87 8.27
C THR A 27 -11.61 13.02 8.52
N GLY A 28 -11.01 14.14 8.13
CA GLY A 28 -9.61 14.45 8.45
C GLY A 28 -9.32 14.53 9.96
N LEU A 29 -10.36 14.68 10.77
CA LEU A 29 -10.27 14.71 12.22
C LEU A 29 -9.78 13.37 12.79
N THR A 30 -10.14 12.23 12.19
CA THR A 30 -9.62 10.93 12.64
C THR A 30 -8.13 10.83 12.43
N ALA A 31 -7.62 11.28 11.28
CA ALA A 31 -6.19 11.33 11.00
C ALA A 31 -5.44 12.27 11.97
N THR A 32 -6.02 13.42 12.31
CA THR A 32 -5.42 14.36 13.29
C THR A 32 -5.37 13.76 14.69
N VAL A 33 -6.45 13.12 15.15
CA VAL A 33 -6.50 12.48 16.47
C VAL A 33 -5.51 11.32 16.54
N VAL A 34 -5.44 10.46 15.52
CA VAL A 34 -4.46 9.37 15.45
C VAL A 34 -3.04 9.92 15.47
N GLY A 35 -2.75 10.98 14.70
CA GLY A 35 -1.45 11.65 14.70
C GLY A 35 -1.06 12.24 16.06
N ALA A 36 -2.02 12.87 16.76
CA ALA A 36 -1.80 13.41 18.11
C ALA A 36 -1.56 12.30 19.15
N LEU A 37 -2.30 11.19 19.07
CA LEU A 37 -2.08 10.02 19.93
C LEU A 37 -0.70 9.38 19.66
N PHE A 38 -0.27 9.32 18.40
CA PHE A 38 1.07 8.85 18.05
C PHE A 38 2.18 9.75 18.60
N LEU A 39 1.96 11.06 18.66
CA LEU A 39 2.89 12.02 19.26
C LEU A 39 2.98 11.79 20.78
N LEU A 40 1.84 11.54 21.45
CA LEU A 40 1.83 11.16 22.88
C LEU A 40 2.54 9.82 23.14
N ILE A 41 2.44 8.86 22.23
CA ILE A 41 3.15 7.57 22.32
C ILE A 41 4.68 7.74 22.32
N LEU A 42 5.24 8.81 21.75
CA LEU A 42 6.69 9.06 21.82
C LEU A 42 7.20 9.14 23.27
N PHE A 43 6.40 9.67 24.20
CA PHE A 43 6.74 9.68 25.64
C PHE A 43 6.64 8.29 26.29
N LEU A 44 5.82 7.41 25.72
CA LEU A 44 5.67 6.01 26.12
C LEU A 44 6.60 5.06 25.34
N SER A 45 7.43 5.58 24.44
CA SER A 45 8.43 4.81 23.70
C SER A 45 9.31 3.88 24.55
N PRO A 46 9.73 4.21 25.79
CA PRO A 46 10.50 3.25 26.60
C PRO A 46 9.74 1.96 26.94
N LEU A 47 8.39 1.96 26.92
CA LEU A 47 7.62 0.73 27.14
C LEU A 47 7.70 -0.23 25.95
N SER A 48 7.98 0.24 24.73
CA SER A 48 8.05 -0.64 23.55
C SER A 48 9.24 -1.61 23.60
N PHE A 49 10.29 -1.27 24.35
CA PHE A 49 11.46 -2.13 24.54
C PHE A 49 11.20 -3.35 25.43
N LEU A 50 10.09 -3.35 26.18
CA LEU A 50 9.70 -4.49 27.03
C LEU A 50 9.01 -5.61 26.25
N ILE A 51 8.55 -5.36 25.01
CA ILE A 51 7.91 -6.38 24.18
C ILE A 51 8.99 -7.26 23.53
N PRO A 52 9.00 -8.58 23.80
CA PRO A 52 9.91 -9.50 23.14
C PRO A 52 9.65 -9.53 21.63
N GLY A 53 10.71 -9.54 20.81
CA GLY A 53 10.60 -9.57 19.34
C GLY A 53 9.78 -10.76 18.82
N TYR A 54 9.79 -11.89 19.53
CA TYR A 54 8.96 -13.06 19.23
C TYR A 54 7.46 -12.81 19.29
N ALA A 55 6.99 -11.84 20.08
CA ALA A 55 5.57 -11.48 20.15
C ALA A 55 5.11 -10.62 18.95
N THR A 56 6.04 -9.87 18.35
CA THR A 56 5.72 -8.98 17.20
C THR A 56 5.68 -9.72 15.87
N ALA A 57 6.49 -10.77 15.71
CA ALA A 57 6.55 -11.57 14.49
C ALA A 57 5.18 -12.17 14.05
N PRO A 58 4.41 -12.86 14.92
CA PRO A 58 3.11 -13.42 14.52
C PRO A 58 2.09 -12.32 14.18
N ALA A 59 2.15 -11.17 14.86
CA ALA A 59 1.28 -10.04 14.56
C ALA A 59 1.55 -9.47 13.16
N LEU A 60 2.83 -9.28 12.79
CA LEU A 60 3.21 -8.83 11.45
C LEU A 60 2.83 -9.83 10.36
N MET A 61 2.99 -11.14 10.63
CA MET A 61 2.59 -12.19 9.70
C MET A 61 1.07 -12.21 9.44
N TYR A 62 0.28 -12.01 10.50
CA TYR A 62 -1.18 -11.88 10.38
C TYR A 62 -1.60 -10.66 9.56
N VAL A 63 -0.98 -9.49 9.80
CA VAL A 63 -1.23 -8.29 9.00
C VAL A 63 -0.85 -8.50 7.53
N GLY A 64 0.26 -9.20 7.25
CA GLY A 64 0.65 -9.58 5.89
C GLY A 64 -0.39 -10.47 5.19
N LEU A 65 -0.96 -11.44 5.91
CA LEU A 65 -2.07 -12.27 5.41
C LEU A 65 -3.31 -11.44 5.08
N LEU A 66 -3.67 -10.46 5.93
CA LEU A 66 -4.78 -9.55 5.66
C LEU A 66 -4.53 -8.68 4.42
N MET A 67 -3.28 -8.22 4.22
CA MET A 67 -2.88 -7.48 3.02
C MET A 67 -2.99 -8.34 1.75
N LEU A 68 -2.62 -9.62 1.83
CA LEU A 68 -2.70 -10.55 0.71
C LEU A 68 -4.16 -10.84 0.30
N SER A 69 -5.11 -10.78 1.24
CA SER A 69 -6.54 -10.93 0.93
C SER A 69 -7.05 -9.89 -0.08
N ASN A 70 -6.46 -8.69 -0.12
CA ASN A 70 -6.81 -7.69 -1.13
C ASN A 70 -6.41 -8.10 -2.55
N VAL A 71 -5.46 -9.02 -2.74
CA VAL A 71 -5.11 -9.56 -4.08
C VAL A 71 -6.31 -10.29 -4.70
N SER A 72 -7.15 -10.91 -3.88
CA SER A 72 -8.38 -11.58 -4.36
C SER A 72 -9.44 -10.61 -4.90
N LYS A 73 -9.28 -9.30 -4.68
CA LYS A 73 -10.16 -8.26 -5.25
C LYS A 73 -9.69 -7.79 -6.63
N LEU A 74 -8.59 -8.32 -7.16
CA LEU A 74 -8.22 -8.06 -8.55
C LEU A 74 -9.27 -8.65 -9.50
N ASP A 75 -9.57 -7.89 -10.54
CA ASP A 75 -10.47 -8.33 -11.60
C ASP A 75 -9.72 -9.33 -12.50
N PHE A 76 -9.92 -10.61 -12.24
CA PHE A 76 -9.32 -11.69 -13.03
C PHE A 76 -10.02 -11.92 -14.38
N ASN A 77 -11.12 -11.21 -14.66
CA ASN A 77 -11.82 -11.32 -15.93
C ASN A 77 -11.09 -10.54 -17.04
N ASP A 78 -10.35 -9.49 -16.67
CA ASP A 78 -9.48 -8.76 -17.58
C ASP A 78 -8.04 -9.31 -17.49
N PHE A 79 -7.63 -10.03 -18.54
CA PHE A 79 -6.30 -10.66 -18.61
C PHE A 79 -5.16 -9.66 -18.44
N ILE A 80 -5.33 -8.40 -18.85
CA ILE A 80 -4.27 -7.37 -18.80
C ILE A 80 -4.09 -6.89 -17.36
N ASP A 81 -5.19 -6.64 -16.65
CA ASP A 81 -5.15 -6.22 -15.24
C ASP A 81 -4.64 -7.36 -14.33
N ALA A 82 -5.08 -8.59 -14.58
CA ALA A 82 -4.58 -9.76 -13.87
C ALA A 82 -3.07 -9.97 -14.09
N MET A 83 -2.61 -9.84 -15.33
CA MET A 83 -1.18 -9.98 -15.67
C MET A 83 -0.35 -8.89 -15.01
N ALA A 84 -0.76 -7.62 -15.10
CA ALA A 84 -0.05 -6.50 -14.49
C ALA A 84 0.01 -6.60 -12.96
N GLY A 85 -1.10 -7.01 -12.32
CA GLY A 85 -1.15 -7.24 -10.87
C GLY A 85 -0.22 -8.37 -10.41
N LEU A 86 -0.15 -9.46 -11.18
CA LEU A 86 0.74 -10.59 -10.89
C LEU A 86 2.21 -10.23 -11.11
N VAL A 87 2.54 -9.53 -12.21
CA VAL A 87 3.90 -9.03 -12.46
C VAL A 87 4.32 -8.10 -11.32
N CYS A 88 3.47 -7.17 -10.90
CA CYS A 88 3.72 -6.31 -9.74
C CYS A 88 4.09 -7.14 -8.49
N ALA A 89 3.24 -8.10 -8.11
CA ALA A 89 3.45 -8.91 -6.91
C ALA A 89 4.77 -9.70 -6.96
N VAL A 90 5.08 -10.33 -8.10
CA VAL A 90 6.32 -11.10 -8.28
C VAL A 90 7.55 -10.20 -8.20
N PHE A 91 7.54 -9.04 -8.85
CA PHE A 91 8.68 -8.12 -8.84
C PHE A 91 8.89 -7.42 -7.50
N ILE A 92 7.83 -7.18 -6.70
CA ILE A 92 7.98 -6.70 -5.32
C ILE A 92 8.80 -7.70 -4.49
N VAL A 93 8.46 -8.99 -4.59
CA VAL A 93 9.15 -10.07 -3.86
C VAL A 93 10.58 -10.25 -4.37
N LEU A 94 10.77 -10.25 -5.69
CA LEU A 94 12.09 -10.47 -6.31
C LEU A 94 13.08 -9.33 -6.05
N THR A 95 12.60 -8.08 -6.08
CA THR A 95 13.44 -6.89 -5.93
C THR A 95 13.63 -6.52 -4.45
N CYS A 96 12.88 -7.14 -3.53
CA CYS A 96 12.73 -6.71 -2.13
C CYS A 96 12.44 -5.19 -2.01
N ASN A 97 11.84 -4.60 -3.05
CA ASN A 97 11.55 -3.18 -3.14
C ASN A 97 10.15 -2.98 -3.70
N ILE A 98 9.28 -2.45 -2.83
CA ILE A 98 7.87 -2.21 -3.13
C ILE A 98 7.72 -1.19 -4.26
N VAL A 99 8.55 -0.13 -4.27
CA VAL A 99 8.44 0.97 -5.24
C VAL A 99 8.75 0.47 -6.65
N THR A 100 9.85 -0.27 -6.81
CA THR A 100 10.25 -0.81 -8.11
C THR A 100 9.22 -1.80 -8.66
N GLY A 101 8.67 -2.66 -7.80
CA GLY A 101 7.64 -3.61 -8.21
C GLY A 101 6.34 -2.94 -8.64
N ILE A 102 5.89 -1.90 -7.91
CA ILE A 102 4.72 -1.09 -8.31
C ILE A 102 4.96 -0.41 -9.67
N MET A 103 6.13 0.18 -9.88
CA MET A 103 6.47 0.81 -11.17
C MET A 103 6.38 -0.18 -12.34
N LEU A 104 6.99 -1.35 -12.22
CA LEU A 104 6.96 -2.38 -13.26
C LEU A 104 5.55 -2.93 -13.50
N GLY A 105 4.74 -3.07 -12.43
CA GLY A 105 3.32 -3.40 -12.53
C GLY A 105 2.54 -2.39 -13.37
N PHE A 106 2.70 -1.09 -13.09
CA PHE A 106 2.04 -0.02 -13.85
C PHE A 106 2.51 0.03 -15.30
N VAL A 107 3.81 -0.10 -15.56
CA VAL A 107 4.35 -0.16 -16.93
C VAL A 107 3.74 -1.33 -17.70
N THR A 108 3.63 -2.50 -17.07
CA THR A 108 3.02 -3.69 -17.70
C THR A 108 1.55 -3.46 -18.02
N LEU A 109 0.82 -2.78 -17.14
CA LEU A 109 -0.58 -2.41 -17.36
C LEU A 109 -0.73 -1.46 -18.56
N VAL A 110 0.06 -0.38 -18.58
CA VAL A 110 0.00 0.62 -19.66
C VAL A 110 0.40 0.01 -20.99
N VAL A 111 1.51 -0.72 -21.05
CA VAL A 111 1.98 -1.40 -22.26
C VAL A 111 0.94 -2.42 -22.72
N GLY A 112 0.40 -3.25 -21.81
CA GLY A 112 -0.62 -4.24 -22.14
C GLY A 112 -1.89 -3.62 -22.74
N ARG A 113 -2.41 -2.53 -22.15
CA ARG A 113 -3.59 -1.84 -22.66
C ARG A 113 -3.34 -1.10 -23.99
N VAL A 114 -2.13 -0.58 -24.20
CA VAL A 114 -1.72 0.04 -25.47
C VAL A 114 -1.69 -1.00 -26.61
N PHE A 115 -1.12 -2.18 -26.37
CA PHE A 115 -1.07 -3.26 -27.35
C PHE A 115 -2.46 -3.87 -27.64
N ALA A 116 -3.33 -3.97 -26.64
CA ALA A 116 -4.70 -4.44 -26.80
C ALA A 116 -5.63 -3.44 -27.53
N ARG A 117 -5.13 -2.24 -27.85
CA ARG A 117 -5.85 -1.18 -28.59
C ARG A 117 -7.13 -0.70 -27.87
N GLU A 118 -7.23 -0.93 -26.57
CA GLU A 118 -8.31 -0.45 -25.69
C GLU A 118 -8.04 0.97 -25.17
N TRP A 119 -7.84 1.92 -26.09
CA TRP A 119 -7.54 3.33 -25.78
C TRP A 119 -8.62 4.02 -24.93
N GLN A 120 -9.86 3.49 -24.93
CA GLN A 120 -10.98 4.05 -24.18
C GLN A 120 -10.94 3.75 -22.67
N LYS A 121 -10.20 2.74 -22.22
CA LYS A 121 -10.03 2.44 -20.78
C LYS A 121 -8.77 3.06 -20.17
N LEU A 122 -7.95 3.74 -20.98
CA LEU A 122 -6.76 4.45 -20.53
C LEU A 122 -7.17 5.87 -20.10
N ASN A 123 -7.30 6.07 -18.79
CA ASN A 123 -7.49 7.39 -18.24
C ASN A 123 -6.16 8.16 -18.35
N ILE A 124 -6.20 9.42 -18.77
CA ILE A 124 -5.01 10.24 -19.09
C ILE A 124 -4.03 10.31 -17.89
N GLY A 125 -4.55 10.23 -16.67
CA GLY A 125 -3.76 10.17 -15.44
C GLY A 125 -2.83 8.97 -15.36
N THR A 126 -3.24 7.77 -15.80
CA THR A 126 -2.41 6.55 -15.70
C THR A 126 -1.21 6.61 -16.64
N VAL A 127 -1.36 7.25 -17.80
CA VAL A 127 -0.28 7.44 -18.79
C VAL A 127 0.72 8.51 -18.36
N ILE A 128 0.28 9.53 -17.62
CA ILE A 128 1.18 10.59 -17.12
C ILE A 128 2.00 10.13 -15.91
N ILE A 129 1.46 9.20 -15.11
CA ILE A 129 2.11 8.69 -13.88
C ILE A 129 3.14 7.58 -14.18
N THR A 130 2.97 6.86 -15.29
CA THR A 130 3.86 5.79 -15.75
C THR A 130 5.02 6.36 -16.56
#